data_AF-A0A371J0D5-F1
#
_entry.id   AF-A0A371J0D5-F1
#
_cell.length_a   1.000
_cell.length_b   1.000
_cell.length_c   1.000
_cell.angle_alpha   90.00
_cell.angle_beta   90.00
_cell.angle_gamma   90.00
#
_symmetry.space_group_name_H-M   'P 1'
#
loop_
_entity.id
_entity.type
_entity.pdbx_description
1 polymer ?
#
loop_
_entity_poly.entity_id
_entity_poly.type
_entity_poly.pdbx_seq_one_letter_code
_entity_poly.pdbx_strand_id
1 'polypeptide(L)'
;MDNIYFVLIILLGVLILVPFLGRYLLKRKLNPNKEYLNEIKGIKKIKRLRIIDSISIFILLIIPYSNKRLVLLIIILTITEVIRNKYTLNYLDTKDENTDTRKYILYDFGFQMIVIIVIIIINYYFLT
;
A
#
# COMPACT_ATOMS: atom_id res chain seq x y z
N MET A 1 -26.26 16.57 7.32
CA MET A 1 -25.40 15.41 7.00
C MET A 1 -24.49 15.69 5.79
N ASP A 2 -24.75 16.75 5.01
CA ASP A 2 -24.08 17.02 3.73
C ASP A 2 -22.60 17.42 3.86
N ASN A 3 -22.21 18.06 4.96
CA ASN A 3 -20.82 18.43 5.23
C ASN A 3 -19.91 17.23 5.54
N ILE A 4 -20.46 16.12 6.07
CA ILE A 4 -19.66 14.94 6.44
C ILE A 4 -19.19 14.20 5.18
N TYR A 5 -20.04 14.05 4.18
CA TYR A 5 -19.68 13.43 2.90
C TYR A 5 -18.68 14.27 2.12
N PHE A 6 -18.82 15.60 2.16
CA PHE A 6 -17.85 16.51 1.54
C PHE A 6 -16.46 16.41 2.18
N VAL A 7 -16.39 16.38 3.52
CA VAL A 7 -15.14 16.18 4.27
C VAL A 7 -14.52 14.82 3.96
N LEU A 8 -15.33 13.75 3.87
CA LEU A 8 -14.86 12.40 3.50
C LEU A 8 -14.29 12.35 2.08
N ILE A 9 -14.91 13.04 1.11
CA ILE A 9 -14.42 13.10 -0.27
C ILE A 9 -13.08 13.85 -0.35
N ILE A 10 -12.94 14.97 0.35
CA ILE A 10 -11.67 15.70 0.43
C ILE A 10 -10.60 14.84 1.09
N LEU A 11 -10.93 14.14 2.18
CA LEU A 11 -10.01 13.24 2.86
C LEU A 11 -9.54 12.09 1.96
N LEU A 12 -10.46 11.46 1.23
CA LEU A 12 -10.12 10.43 0.24
C LEU A 12 -9.25 10.98 -0.89
N GLY A 13 -9.55 12.20 -1.37
CA GLY A 13 -8.75 12.90 -2.37
C GLY A 13 -7.32 13.13 -1.90
N VAL A 14 -7.14 13.65 -0.68
CA VAL A 14 -5.82 13.86 -0.07
C VAL A 14 -5.10 12.53 0.14
N LEU A 15 -5.79 11.49 0.61
CA LEU A 15 -5.21 10.16 0.82
C LEU A 15 -4.73 9.50 -0.48
N ILE A 16 -5.29 9.86 -1.63
CA ILE A 16 -4.82 9.38 -2.95
C ILE A 16 -3.71 10.27 -3.52
N LEU A 17 -3.85 11.60 -3.39
CA LEU A 17 -2.94 12.56 -4.00
C LEU A 17 -1.57 12.59 -3.32
N VAL A 18 -1.55 12.51 -1.99
CA VAL A 18 -0.33 12.64 -1.17
C VAL A 18 0.66 11.49 -1.43
N PRO A 19 0.23 10.22 -1.53
CA PRO A 19 1.12 9.12 -1.95
C PRO A 19 1.62 9.24 -3.38
N PHE A 20 0.79 9.76 -4.28
CA PHE A 20 1.19 9.97 -5.67
C PHE A 20 2.32 11.01 -5.78
N LEU A 21 2.15 12.16 -5.12
CA LEU A 21 3.16 13.20 -4.99
C LEU A 21 4.42 12.70 -4.26
N GLY A 22 4.24 11.97 -3.16
CA GLY A 22 5.34 11.35 -2.41
C GLY A 22 6.19 10.43 -3.29
N ARG A 23 5.56 9.52 -4.05
CA ARG A 23 6.26 8.65 -5.01
C ARG A 23 6.99 9.44 -6.10
N TYR A 24 6.36 10.48 -6.64
CA TYR A 24 6.98 11.33 -7.66
C TYR A 24 8.24 12.02 -7.14
N LEU A 25 8.14 12.64 -5.95
CA LEU A 25 9.27 13.30 -5.29
C LEU A 25 10.38 12.31 -4.93
N LEU A 26 10.02 11.12 -4.42
CA LEU A 26 10.96 10.06 -4.11
C LEU A 26 11.71 9.57 -5.36
N LYS A 27 11.01 9.37 -6.49
CA LYS A 27 11.67 9.01 -7.76
C LYS A 27 12.65 10.08 -8.20
N ARG A 28 12.27 11.36 -8.10
CA ARG A 28 13.14 12.47 -8.49
C ARG A 28 14.36 12.61 -7.60
N LYS A 29 14.20 12.39 -6.29
CA LYS A 29 15.27 12.54 -5.29
C LYS A 29 16.23 11.35 -5.27
N LEU A 30 15.72 10.13 -5.36
CA LEU A 30 16.51 8.91 -5.21
C LEU A 30 16.94 8.32 -6.55
N ASN A 31 16.38 8.74 -7.68
CA ASN A 31 16.73 8.23 -9.01
C ASN A 31 16.85 6.68 -9.07
N PRO A 32 15.80 5.94 -8.66
CA PRO A 32 15.87 4.48 -8.57
C PRO A 32 16.11 3.85 -9.94
N ASN A 33 16.86 2.74 -9.97
CA ASN A 33 17.18 2.02 -11.19
C ASN A 33 15.88 1.49 -11.84
N LYS A 34 15.60 1.97 -13.06
CA LYS A 34 14.38 1.64 -13.81
C LYS A 34 14.29 0.17 -14.20
N GLU A 35 15.43 -0.48 -14.42
CA GLU A 35 15.49 -1.89 -14.81
C GLU A 35 15.01 -2.78 -13.66
N TYR A 36 15.56 -2.58 -12.45
CA TYR A 36 15.12 -3.30 -11.25
C TYR A 36 13.65 -3.01 -10.90
N LEU A 37 13.18 -1.78 -11.08
CA LEU A 37 11.76 -1.47 -10.88
C LEU A 37 10.85 -2.24 -11.86
N ASN A 38 11.30 -2.47 -13.09
CA ASN A 38 10.55 -3.25 -14.08
C ASN A 38 10.62 -4.75 -13.80
N GLU A 39 11.78 -5.27 -13.38
CA GLU A 39 11.93 -6.65 -12.93
C GLU A 39 11.02 -6.96 -11.73
N ILE A 40 10.99 -6.08 -10.73
CA ILE A 40 10.11 -6.20 -9.56
C ILE A 40 8.64 -6.21 -9.96
N LYS A 41 8.22 -5.38 -10.94
CA LYS A 41 6.85 -5.43 -11.48
C LYS A 41 6.56 -6.77 -12.15
N GLY A 42 7.52 -7.34 -12.87
CA GLY A 42 7.44 -8.66 -13.47
C GLY A 42 7.28 -9.76 -12.42
N ILE A 43 8.06 -9.70 -11.33
CA ILE A 43 8.00 -10.65 -10.21
C ILE A 43 6.66 -10.53 -9.47
N LYS A 44 6.17 -9.31 -9.22
CA LYS A 44 4.86 -9.06 -8.60
C LYS A 44 3.69 -9.63 -9.41
N LYS A 45 3.87 -9.88 -10.73
CA LYS A 45 2.88 -10.51 -11.62
C LYS A 45 2.75 -12.04 -11.46
N ILE A 46 3.70 -12.70 -10.77
CA ILE A 46 3.77 -14.16 -10.60
C ILE A 46 2.65 -14.68 -9.66
N LYS A 47 2.03 -15.80 -10.05
CA LYS A 47 0.78 -16.42 -9.55
C LYS A 47 0.50 -16.40 -8.04
N ARG A 48 1.50 -16.42 -7.15
CA ARG A 48 1.30 -16.57 -5.69
C ARG A 48 0.67 -15.35 -5.01
N LEU A 49 1.01 -14.12 -5.43
CA LEU A 49 0.46 -12.91 -4.83
C LEU A 49 -1.01 -12.67 -5.22
N ARG A 50 -1.41 -13.10 -6.42
CA ARG A 50 -2.83 -13.06 -6.85
C ARG A 50 -3.73 -13.93 -5.99
N ILE A 51 -3.21 -15.03 -5.44
CA ILE A 51 -4.00 -15.91 -4.55
C ILE A 51 -4.35 -15.17 -3.25
N ILE A 52 -3.39 -14.42 -2.69
CA ILE A 52 -3.62 -13.63 -1.47
C ILE A 52 -4.59 -12.46 -1.76
N ASP A 53 -4.42 -11.80 -2.89
CA ASP A 53 -5.34 -10.74 -3.34
C ASP A 53 -6.77 -11.31 -3.53
N SER A 54 -6.91 -12.48 -4.16
CA SER A 54 -8.20 -13.17 -4.35
C SER A 54 -8.82 -13.66 -3.04
N ILE A 55 -8.04 -14.16 -2.09
CA ILE A 55 -8.51 -14.56 -0.76
C ILE A 55 -9.02 -13.32 0.00
N SER A 56 -8.31 -12.20 -0.10
CA SER A 56 -8.72 -10.93 0.51
C SER A 56 -10.07 -10.43 -0.06
N ILE A 57 -10.27 -10.56 -1.38
CA ILE A 57 -11.53 -10.25 -2.06
C ILE A 57 -12.65 -11.24 -1.70
N PHE A 58 -12.32 -12.52 -1.49
CA PHE A 58 -13.28 -13.54 -1.09
C PHE A 58 -13.79 -13.34 0.35
N ILE A 59 -12.90 -12.99 1.27
CA ILE A 59 -13.25 -12.61 2.67
C ILE A 59 -14.14 -11.36 2.67
N LEU A 60 -13.91 -10.42 1.75
CA LEU A 60 -14.81 -9.31 1.48
C LEU A 60 -16.21 -9.81 1.09
N LEU A 61 -16.38 -10.81 0.24
CA LEU A 61 -17.72 -11.18 -0.24
C LEU A 61 -18.60 -11.91 0.80
N ILE A 62 -18.01 -12.57 1.80
CA ILE A 62 -18.74 -13.50 2.70
C ILE A 62 -19.20 -12.89 4.02
N ILE A 63 -18.46 -11.93 4.57
CA ILE A 63 -18.74 -11.41 5.91
C ILE A 63 -19.78 -10.28 5.81
N PRO A 64 -20.84 -10.24 6.66
CA PRO A 64 -21.81 -9.14 6.66
C PRO A 64 -21.13 -7.78 6.91
N TYR A 65 -21.66 -6.72 6.26
CA TYR A 65 -21.10 -5.36 6.34
C TYR A 65 -21.05 -4.88 7.79
N SER A 66 -19.85 -4.87 8.36
CA SER A 66 -19.58 -4.37 9.71
C SER A 66 -18.22 -3.69 9.75
N ASN A 67 -18.06 -2.73 10.65
CA ASN A 67 -16.83 -1.95 10.81
C ASN A 67 -15.62 -2.84 11.12
N LYS A 68 -15.86 -3.96 11.83
CA LYS A 68 -14.84 -4.98 12.17
C LYS A 68 -14.30 -5.71 10.92
N ARG A 69 -15.13 -5.92 9.89
CA ARG A 69 -14.71 -6.53 8.61
C ARG A 69 -13.72 -5.63 7.86
N LEU A 70 -13.97 -4.32 7.85
CA LEU A 70 -13.13 -3.36 7.15
C LEU A 70 -11.76 -3.22 7.85
N VAL A 71 -11.74 -3.20 9.18
CA VAL A 71 -10.49 -3.23 9.97
C VAL A 71 -9.70 -4.52 9.71
N LEU A 72 -10.37 -5.68 9.73
CA LEU A 72 -9.72 -6.96 9.43
C LEU A 72 -9.14 -7.00 8.01
N LEU A 73 -9.85 -6.46 7.02
CA LEU A 73 -9.36 -6.35 5.64
C LEU A 73 -8.11 -5.48 5.56
N ILE A 74 -8.12 -4.31 6.21
CA ILE A 74 -6.96 -3.43 6.25
C ILE A 74 -5.75 -4.16 6.85
N ILE A 75 -5.94 -4.91 7.93
CA ILE A 75 -4.87 -5.71 8.55
C ILE A 75 -4.32 -6.74 7.56
N ILE A 76 -5.18 -7.51 6.87
CA ILE A 76 -4.76 -8.52 5.89
C ILE A 76 -3.98 -7.89 4.73
N LEU A 77 -4.47 -6.78 4.19
CA LEU A 77 -3.79 -6.04 3.11
C LEU A 77 -2.43 -5.51 3.58
N THR A 78 -2.36 -5.01 4.80
CA THR A 78 -1.12 -4.52 5.43
C THR A 78 -0.09 -5.64 5.55
N ILE A 79 -0.48 -6.78 6.11
CA ILE A 79 0.41 -7.95 6.25
C ILE A 79 0.89 -8.43 4.89
N THR A 80 -0.01 -8.48 3.90
CA THR A 80 0.33 -8.88 2.53
C THR A 80 1.37 -7.94 1.91
N GLU A 81 1.20 -6.63 2.06
CA GLU A 81 2.14 -5.65 1.53
C GLU A 81 3.49 -5.66 2.26
N VAL A 82 3.50 -5.88 3.58
CA VAL A 82 4.74 -6.10 4.37
C VAL A 82 5.51 -7.31 3.81
N ILE A 83 4.82 -8.43 3.62
CA ILE A 83 5.42 -9.66 3.07
C ILE A 83 5.97 -9.39 1.67
N ARG A 84 5.20 -8.72 0.81
CA ARG A 84 5.59 -8.38 -0.57
C ARG A 84 6.83 -7.49 -0.61
N ASN A 85 6.91 -6.50 0.28
CA ASN A 85 8.07 -5.63 0.35
C ASN A 85 9.28 -6.33 0.97
N LYS A 86 9.11 -7.22 1.94
CA LYS A 86 10.22 -8.07 2.42
C LYS A 86 10.83 -8.90 1.29
N TYR A 87 10.00 -9.57 0.47
CA TYR A 87 10.50 -10.30 -0.70
C TYR A 87 11.18 -9.39 -1.72
N THR A 88 10.64 -8.20 -1.94
CA THR A 88 11.20 -7.22 -2.88
C THR A 88 12.55 -6.70 -2.41
N LEU A 89 12.70 -6.43 -1.11
CA LEU A 89 13.95 -5.97 -0.51
C LEU A 89 15.00 -7.08 -0.52
N ASN A 90 14.63 -8.31 -0.17
CA ASN A 90 15.53 -9.46 -0.26
C ASN A 90 15.98 -9.74 -1.69
N TYR A 91 15.09 -9.56 -2.68
CA TYR A 91 15.46 -9.65 -4.09
C TYR A 91 16.47 -8.57 -4.45
N LEU A 92 16.22 -7.32 -4.05
CA LEU A 92 17.15 -6.24 -4.32
C LEU A 92 18.52 -6.51 -3.71
N ASP A 93 18.60 -7.04 -2.49
CA ASP A 93 19.87 -7.38 -1.83
C ASP A 93 20.78 -8.31 -2.64
N THR A 94 20.24 -9.03 -3.63
CA THR A 94 21.01 -9.89 -4.56
C THR A 94 21.54 -9.17 -5.82
N LYS A 95 21.33 -7.86 -5.95
CA LYS A 95 21.67 -7.05 -7.13
C LYS A 95 22.68 -5.95 -6.80
N ASP A 96 23.63 -5.73 -7.70
CA ASP A 96 24.59 -4.62 -7.63
C ASP A 96 23.89 -3.26 -7.83
N GLU A 97 24.44 -2.17 -7.30
CA GLU A 97 23.95 -0.78 -7.49
C GLU A 97 22.45 -0.54 -7.14
N ASN A 98 21.96 -1.20 -6.10
CA ASN A 98 20.55 -1.18 -5.72
C ASN A 98 20.18 -0.14 -4.64
N THR A 99 21.14 0.58 -4.06
CA THR A 99 20.97 1.25 -2.76
C THR A 99 19.85 2.29 -2.78
N ASP A 100 19.77 3.08 -3.85
CA ASP A 100 18.74 4.09 -3.99
C ASP A 100 17.38 3.49 -4.38
N THR A 101 17.37 2.39 -5.14
CA THR A 101 16.16 1.61 -5.42
C THR A 101 15.59 1.00 -4.14
N ARG A 102 16.46 0.49 -3.26
CA ARG A 102 16.09 -0.06 -1.96
C ARG A 102 15.53 1.02 -1.04
N LYS A 103 16.19 2.17 -0.94
CA LYS A 103 15.68 3.36 -0.21
C LYS A 103 14.34 3.79 -0.76
N TYR A 104 14.19 3.86 -2.08
CA TYR A 104 12.93 4.22 -2.73
C TYR A 104 11.79 3.28 -2.32
N ILE A 105 12.01 1.96 -2.33
CA ILE A 105 10.98 0.98 -1.94
C ILE A 105 10.67 1.06 -0.44
N LEU A 106 11.67 1.27 0.41
CA LEU A 106 11.47 1.45 1.85
C LEU A 106 10.63 2.71 2.15
N TYR A 107 10.96 3.85 1.53
CA TYR A 107 10.20 5.08 1.72
C TYR A 107 8.80 4.99 1.13
N ASP A 108 8.63 4.40 -0.05
CA ASP A 108 7.31 4.18 -0.66
C ASP A 108 6.44 3.27 0.24
N PHE A 109 7.02 2.23 0.82
CA PHE A 109 6.34 1.38 1.78
C PHE A 109 5.96 2.13 3.06
N GLY A 110 6.89 2.86 3.67
CA GLY A 110 6.61 3.66 4.86
C GLY A 110 5.48 4.66 4.64
N PHE A 111 5.44 5.28 3.45
CA PHE A 111 4.38 6.19 3.05
C PHE A 111 3.01 5.50 2.97
N GLN A 112 2.96 4.29 2.42
CA GLN A 112 1.72 3.49 2.36
C GLN A 112 1.24 3.10 3.76
N MET A 113 2.14 2.76 4.67
CA MET A 113 1.79 2.41 6.06
C MET A 113 1.20 3.60 6.81
N ILE A 114 1.73 4.82 6.61
CA ILE A 114 1.17 6.04 7.19
C ILE A 114 -0.28 6.26 6.71
N VAL A 115 -0.53 6.09 5.41
CA VAL A 115 -1.88 6.21 4.83
C VAL A 115 -2.83 5.19 5.44
N ILE A 116 -2.40 3.94 5.58
CA ILE A 116 -3.18 2.87 6.19
C ILE A 116 -3.56 3.22 7.63
N ILE A 117 -2.60 3.68 8.44
CA ILE A 117 -2.84 4.09 9.83
C ILE A 117 -3.88 5.23 9.88
N VAL A 118 -3.74 6.23 9.01
CA VAL A 118 -4.69 7.34 8.91
C VAL A 118 -6.10 6.83 8.56
N ILE A 119 -6.23 5.91 7.60
CA ILE A 119 -7.52 5.29 7.24
C ILE A 119 -8.14 4.54 8.42
N ILE A 120 -7.35 3.81 9.20
CA ILE A 120 -7.82 3.10 10.41
C ILE A 120 -8.33 4.11 11.44
N ILE A 121 -7.58 5.18 11.70
CA ILE A 121 -7.96 6.23 12.65
C ILE A 121 -9.27 6.89 12.22
N ILE A 122 -9.40 7.28 10.95
CA ILE A 122 -10.63 7.88 10.41
C ILE A 122 -11.80 6.90 10.55
N ASN A 123 -11.62 5.63 10.17
CA ASN A 123 -12.67 4.63 10.33
C ASN A 123 -13.07 4.48 11.80
N TYR A 124 -12.13 4.46 12.73
CA TYR A 124 -12.43 4.41 14.16
C TYR A 124 -13.25 5.63 14.61
N TYR A 125 -12.83 6.85 14.27
CA TYR A 125 -13.51 8.08 14.69
C TYR A 125 -14.89 8.30 14.05
N PHE A 126 -15.13 7.82 12.82
CA PHE A 126 -16.40 8.03 12.12
C PHE A 126 -17.39 6.86 12.29
N LEU A 127 -16.95 5.71 12.80
CA LEU A 127 -17.77 4.51 12.94
C LEU A 127 -18.04 4.11 14.41
N THR A 128 -17.55 4.92 15.36
CA THR A 128 -17.88 4.87 16.80
C THR A 128 -18.81 6.03 17.11
#